data_AF-A0A352UZ73-F1
#
_entry.id   AF-A0A352UZ73-F1
#
_cell.length_a   1.000
_cell.length_b   1.000
_cell.length_c   1.000
_cell.angle_alpha   90.00
_cell.angle_beta   90.00
_cell.angle_gamma   90.00
#
_symmetry.space_group_name_H-M   'P 1'
#
loop_
_entity.id
_entity.type
_entity.pdbx_description
1 polymer ?
#
loop_
_entity_poly.entity_id
_entity_poly.type
_entity_poly.pdbx_seq_one_letter_code
_entity_poly.pdbx_strand_id
1 'polypeptide(L)'
;MGHSDGAEAPAADPGGQQLRWAIGSTLQVPLFRLTLLLILAAALVSATLALRLAQPAIGAGLLTIDAARGTIYTGREGPAPLLALLPAMGAEAAPLPVTPALVIEDPDMLGSYAARRQLFAAQDRLMALAEDALARGLPLRGLIALPDGQNALVDLPVTARMPARALPAGFWVQLGCGAVILAVAACFVALRAGQSTGRPTPEGLGGFVLAGLGAAVSAFTAGLYSSRGLVMDGGTMQLASALNHIFTLLFGVGMTALFARYPRPLLGRRWVVAGAGLVALQVLAYRLELLPHDLVSPQISVALLFVAIIALVVAQHRATRGHPADRAALRWLGLSILLGSGVFV
;
A
#
# COMPACT_ATOMS: atom_id res chain seq x y z
N MET A 1 13.78 32.17 68.02
CA MET A 1 14.21 32.51 66.65
C MET A 1 14.44 31.22 65.90
N GLY A 2 13.71 31.00 64.80
CA GLY A 2 13.82 29.81 63.97
C GLY A 2 12.50 29.41 63.34
N HIS A 3 11.94 30.28 62.50
CA HIS A 3 10.82 29.98 61.61
C HIS A 3 11.24 28.88 60.63
N SER A 4 10.41 27.84 60.46
CA SER A 4 10.47 26.92 59.32
C SER A 4 9.27 27.19 58.42
N ASP A 5 9.54 27.84 57.29
CA ASP A 5 8.61 28.05 56.18
C ASP A 5 8.36 26.76 55.40
N GLY A 6 7.07 26.54 55.08
CA GLY A 6 6.56 26.28 53.72
C GLY A 6 7.13 25.13 52.87
N ALA A 7 6.32 24.10 52.68
CA ALA A 7 6.12 23.48 51.37
C ALA A 7 4.70 22.88 51.31
N GLU A 8 3.72 23.67 50.86
CA GLU A 8 2.43 23.15 50.41
C GLU A 8 2.65 22.19 49.24
N ALA A 9 2.15 20.97 49.39
CA ALA A 9 2.10 20.01 48.29
C ALA A 9 1.17 20.54 47.18
N PRO A 10 1.54 20.43 45.89
CA PRO A 10 0.70 20.92 44.81
C PRO A 10 -0.66 20.19 44.83
N ALA A 11 -1.74 20.98 44.86
CA ALA A 11 -3.10 20.48 44.78
C ALA A 11 -3.27 19.58 43.55
N ALA A 12 -3.61 18.32 43.77
CA ALA A 12 -3.88 17.36 42.71
C ALA A 12 -5.04 17.88 41.86
N ASP A 13 -4.81 18.16 40.57
CA ASP A 13 -5.83 18.57 39.61
C ASP A 13 -6.91 17.47 39.48
N PRO A 14 -8.09 17.64 40.13
CA PRO A 14 -9.12 16.62 40.15
C PRO A 14 -9.80 16.49 38.79
N GLY A 15 -9.84 17.59 38.02
CA GLY A 15 -10.44 17.64 36.69
C GLY A 15 -9.62 16.87 35.67
N GLY A 16 -8.30 17.02 35.70
CA GLY A 16 -7.37 16.26 34.85
C GLY A 16 -7.40 14.75 35.11
N GLN A 17 -7.56 14.32 36.38
CA GLN A 17 -7.70 12.90 36.70
C GLN A 17 -9.05 12.32 36.28
N GLN A 18 -10.15 13.04 36.50
CA GLN A 18 -11.49 12.59 36.08
C GLN A 18 -11.64 12.50 34.56
N LEU A 19 -11.07 13.45 33.81
CA LEU A 19 -11.09 13.42 32.35
C LEU A 19 -10.27 12.25 31.79
N ARG A 20 -9.07 12.00 32.34
CA ARG A 20 -8.23 10.85 31.98
C ARG A 20 -8.90 9.52 32.31
N TRP A 21 -9.63 9.45 33.42
CA TRP A 21 -10.40 8.27 33.82
C TRP A 21 -11.63 8.03 32.92
N ALA A 22 -12.35 9.09 32.54
CA ALA A 22 -13.51 9.02 31.64
C ALA A 22 -13.14 8.65 30.20
N ILE A 23 -12.03 9.19 29.67
CA ILE A 23 -11.48 8.81 28.36
C ILE A 23 -10.96 7.35 28.40
N GLY A 24 -10.32 6.97 29.51
CA GLY A 24 -9.84 5.61 29.73
C GLY A 24 -10.96 4.56 29.80
N SER A 25 -12.09 4.88 30.44
CA SER A 25 -13.24 3.96 30.59
C SER A 25 -14.11 3.86 29.33
N THR A 26 -14.25 4.93 28.55
CA THR A 26 -14.98 4.91 27.27
C THR A 26 -14.25 4.10 26.19
N LEU A 27 -12.91 4.14 26.15
CA LEU A 27 -12.09 3.28 25.28
C LEU A 27 -12.12 1.79 25.67
N GLN A 28 -12.70 1.42 26.81
CA GLN A 28 -12.87 0.02 27.20
C GLN A 28 -14.12 -0.64 26.60
N VAL A 29 -15.09 0.15 26.13
CA VAL A 29 -16.31 -0.37 25.51
C VAL A 29 -15.98 -0.94 24.13
N PRO A 30 -16.18 -2.26 23.88
CA PRO A 30 -15.82 -2.89 22.60
C PRO A 30 -16.49 -2.24 21.40
N LEU A 31 -17.76 -1.84 21.55
CA LEU A 31 -18.51 -1.16 20.50
C LEU A 31 -17.90 0.20 20.14
N PHE A 32 -17.53 1.01 21.14
CA PHE A 32 -16.93 2.32 20.90
C PHE A 32 -15.59 2.22 20.15
N ARG A 33 -14.73 1.29 20.57
CA ARG A 33 -13.46 1.01 19.86
C ARG A 33 -13.69 0.55 18.44
N LEU A 34 -14.64 -0.36 18.23
CA LEU A 34 -14.96 -0.86 16.90
C LEU A 34 -15.42 0.29 16.01
N THR A 35 -16.34 1.11 16.50
CA THR A 35 -16.82 2.30 15.78
C THR A 35 -15.67 3.25 15.44
N LEU A 36 -14.78 3.55 16.38
CA LEU A 36 -13.62 4.41 16.14
C LEU A 36 -12.69 3.82 15.07
N LEU A 37 -12.37 2.52 15.14
CA LEU A 37 -11.50 1.86 14.18
C LEU A 37 -12.14 1.77 12.79
N LEU A 38 -13.45 1.58 12.70
CA LEU A 38 -14.18 1.60 11.44
C LEU A 38 -14.24 3.01 10.84
N ILE A 39 -14.39 4.05 11.67
CA ILE A 39 -14.28 5.45 11.22
C ILE A 39 -12.88 5.72 10.66
N LEU A 40 -11.83 5.27 11.33
CA LEU A 40 -10.44 5.40 10.84
C LEU A 40 -10.23 4.64 9.52
N ALA A 41 -10.78 3.42 9.40
CA ALA A 41 -10.73 2.65 8.16
C ALA A 41 -11.47 3.36 7.02
N ALA A 42 -12.67 3.88 7.27
CA ALA A 42 -13.44 4.65 6.30
C ALA A 42 -12.73 5.95 5.90
N ALA A 43 -12.06 6.61 6.85
CA ALA A 43 -11.25 7.79 6.59
C ALA A 43 -10.05 7.47 5.68
N LEU A 44 -9.35 6.35 5.89
CA LEU A 44 -8.26 5.91 5.02
C LEU A 44 -8.74 5.57 3.60
N VAL A 45 -9.87 4.86 3.48
CA VAL A 45 -10.52 4.58 2.18
C VAL A 45 -10.89 5.87 1.47
N SER A 46 -11.53 6.80 2.18
CA SER A 46 -11.95 8.10 1.64
C SER A 46 -10.77 8.96 1.23
N ALA A 47 -9.70 8.98 2.04
CA ALA A 47 -8.47 9.69 1.73
C ALA A 47 -7.79 9.12 0.48
N THR A 48 -7.74 7.80 0.34
CA THR A 48 -7.18 7.13 -0.86
C THR A 48 -7.98 7.51 -2.11
N LEU A 49 -9.31 7.42 -2.05
CA LEU A 49 -10.17 7.81 -3.16
C LEU A 49 -10.03 9.31 -3.49
N ALA A 50 -10.08 10.18 -2.48
CA ALA A 50 -9.97 11.63 -2.66
C ALA A 50 -8.61 12.02 -3.26
N LEU A 51 -7.51 11.43 -2.76
CA LEU A 51 -6.17 11.64 -3.31
C LEU A 51 -6.12 11.23 -4.78
N ARG A 52 -6.67 10.06 -5.16
CA ARG A 52 -6.66 9.65 -6.56
C ARG A 52 -7.52 10.54 -7.45
N LEU A 53 -8.71 10.93 -7.00
CA LEU A 53 -9.63 11.80 -7.75
C LEU A 53 -9.10 13.23 -7.91
N ALA A 54 -8.25 13.70 -6.98
CA ALA A 54 -7.63 15.02 -7.04
C ALA A 54 -6.49 15.13 -8.05
N GLN A 55 -5.96 14.00 -8.54
CA GLN A 55 -4.89 13.98 -9.54
C GLN A 55 -5.44 14.29 -10.94
N PRO A 56 -4.65 14.91 -11.83
CA PRO A 56 -5.04 15.13 -13.21
C PRO A 56 -5.08 13.81 -14.00
N ALA A 57 -5.70 13.86 -15.18
CA ALA A 57 -5.73 12.75 -16.11
C ALA A 57 -5.50 13.24 -17.54
N ILE A 58 -4.70 12.48 -18.29
CA ILE A 58 -4.45 12.70 -19.73
C ILE A 58 -5.16 11.58 -20.49
N GLY A 59 -6.04 11.94 -21.42
CA GLY A 59 -6.73 10.98 -22.28
C GLY A 59 -7.61 9.98 -21.50
N ALA A 60 -8.23 10.39 -20.39
CA ALA A 60 -9.03 9.52 -19.55
C ALA A 60 -10.13 8.78 -20.36
N GLY A 61 -10.08 7.45 -20.36
CA GLY A 61 -11.01 6.60 -21.13
C GLY A 61 -10.72 6.52 -22.63
N LEU A 62 -9.69 7.19 -23.14
CA LEU A 62 -9.24 7.13 -24.54
C LEU A 62 -7.97 6.28 -24.72
N LEU A 63 -7.28 5.99 -23.62
CA LEU A 63 -6.03 5.25 -23.61
C LEU A 63 -6.22 3.86 -23.02
N THR A 64 -5.62 2.87 -23.67
CA THR A 64 -5.55 1.49 -23.18
C THR A 64 -4.09 1.14 -22.96
N ILE A 65 -3.76 0.64 -21.77
CA ILE A 65 -2.40 0.23 -21.43
C ILE A 65 -2.29 -1.29 -21.61
N ASP A 66 -1.36 -1.73 -22.45
CA ASP A 66 -1.00 -3.14 -22.59
C ASP A 66 0.34 -3.38 -21.91
N ALA A 67 0.27 -3.85 -20.67
CA ALA A 67 1.46 -4.16 -19.88
C ALA A 67 2.31 -5.28 -20.48
N ALA A 68 1.70 -6.26 -21.17
CA ALA A 68 2.42 -7.38 -21.75
C ALA A 68 3.29 -6.95 -22.93
N ARG A 69 2.83 -5.97 -23.71
CA ARG A 69 3.58 -5.38 -24.83
C ARG A 69 4.36 -4.12 -24.44
N GLY A 70 4.25 -3.66 -23.20
CA GLY A 70 4.88 -2.41 -22.73
C GLY A 70 4.45 -1.19 -23.57
N THR A 71 3.22 -1.19 -24.07
CA THR A 71 2.74 -0.20 -25.05
C THR A 71 1.41 0.41 -24.61
N ILE A 72 1.20 1.69 -24.93
CA ILE A 72 -0.06 2.40 -24.68
C ILE A 72 -0.73 2.64 -26.01
N TYR A 73 -2.02 2.34 -26.12
CA TYR A 73 -2.80 2.50 -27.35
C TYR A 73 -3.85 3.58 -27.20
N THR A 74 -4.15 4.30 -28.28
CA THR A 74 -5.27 5.25 -28.37
C THR A 74 -6.49 4.60 -29.01
N GLY A 75 -7.71 4.90 -28.55
CA GLY A 75 -8.91 4.15 -28.95
C GLY A 75 -10.10 4.99 -29.47
N ARG A 76 -9.95 5.63 -30.64
CA ARG A 76 -11.11 6.19 -31.39
C ARG A 76 -11.17 5.77 -32.87
N GLU A 77 -10.04 5.41 -33.49
CA GLU A 77 -9.92 4.94 -34.88
C GLU A 77 -9.14 3.61 -35.02
N GLY A 78 -9.23 2.75 -33.99
CA GLY A 78 -8.46 1.51 -33.87
C GLY A 78 -7.24 1.64 -32.95
N PRO A 79 -6.68 0.54 -32.42
CA PRO A 79 -5.58 0.58 -31.46
C PRO A 79 -4.27 0.98 -32.15
N ALA A 80 -3.90 2.26 -32.05
CA ALA A 80 -2.63 2.79 -32.52
C ALA A 80 -1.68 3.02 -31.32
N PRO A 81 -0.43 2.53 -31.35
CA PRO A 81 0.51 2.72 -30.25
C PRO A 81 0.93 4.20 -30.14
N LEU A 82 0.87 4.73 -28.93
CA LEU A 82 1.36 6.05 -28.54
C LEU A 82 2.88 6.00 -28.38
N LEU A 83 3.59 6.76 -29.21
CA LEU A 83 5.05 6.83 -29.27
C LEU A 83 5.61 7.95 -28.39
N ALA A 84 4.92 9.09 -28.33
CA ALA A 84 5.35 10.24 -27.56
C ALA A 84 4.19 11.15 -27.16
N LEU A 85 4.37 11.90 -26.08
CA LEU A 85 3.52 13.01 -25.66
C LEU A 85 4.21 14.32 -26.01
N LEU A 86 3.54 15.13 -26.81
CA LEU A 86 3.98 16.45 -27.23
C LEU A 86 3.23 17.52 -26.43
N PRO A 87 3.86 18.66 -26.18
CA PRO A 87 3.20 19.75 -25.46
C PRO A 87 2.04 20.33 -26.28
N ALA A 88 1.22 21.10 -25.57
CA ALA A 88 0.13 21.88 -26.17
C ALA A 88 0.66 22.75 -27.33
N MET A 89 -0.22 23.08 -28.28
CA MET A 89 0.17 23.90 -29.42
C MET A 89 0.72 25.27 -28.93
N GLY A 90 1.89 25.66 -29.45
CA GLY A 90 2.56 26.91 -29.05
C GLY A 90 3.29 26.85 -27.69
N ALA A 91 3.43 25.69 -27.08
CA ALA A 91 4.29 25.50 -25.91
C ALA A 91 5.70 25.04 -26.34
N GLU A 92 6.72 25.67 -25.75
CA GLU A 92 8.13 25.31 -25.94
C GLU A 92 8.54 24.29 -24.86
N ALA A 93 8.18 23.03 -25.07
CA ALA A 93 8.66 21.93 -24.24
C ALA A 93 9.08 20.75 -25.12
N ALA A 94 10.08 20.00 -24.67
CA ALA A 94 10.54 18.82 -25.39
C ALA A 94 9.45 17.72 -25.38
N PRO A 95 9.23 17.01 -26.49
CA PRO A 95 8.40 15.82 -26.50
C PRO A 95 8.91 14.79 -25.48
N LEU A 96 7.99 14.15 -24.76
CA LEU A 96 8.30 13.05 -23.86
C LEU A 96 8.02 11.71 -24.56
N PRO A 97 9.04 10.88 -24.84
CA PRO A 97 8.82 9.57 -25.43
C PRO A 97 8.06 8.65 -24.47
N VAL A 98 7.11 7.89 -25.00
CA VAL A 98 6.42 6.82 -24.26
C VAL A 98 7.32 5.60 -24.32
N THR A 99 7.96 5.31 -23.19
CA THR A 99 8.85 4.15 -23.04
C THR A 99 8.12 3.00 -22.34
N PRO A 100 8.58 1.74 -22.51
CA PRO A 100 8.01 0.61 -21.79
C PRO A 100 8.03 0.78 -20.26
N ALA A 101 8.98 1.54 -19.73
CA ALA A 101 9.06 1.83 -18.29
C ALA A 101 7.88 2.68 -17.77
N LEU A 102 7.27 3.53 -18.61
CA LEU A 102 6.09 4.30 -18.24
C LEU A 102 4.84 3.43 -18.06
N VAL A 103 4.81 2.27 -18.71
CA VAL A 103 3.73 1.28 -18.64
C VAL A 103 3.80 0.43 -17.37
N ILE A 104 4.99 0.30 -16.75
CA ILE A 104 5.16 -0.49 -15.54
C ILE A 104 4.38 0.13 -14.40
N GLU A 105 3.35 -0.57 -13.91
CA GLU A 105 2.46 -0.05 -12.87
C GLU A 105 3.20 0.19 -11.56
N ASP A 106 3.89 -0.82 -11.02
CA ASP A 106 4.63 -0.73 -9.75
C ASP A 106 6.08 -0.27 -9.99
N PRO A 107 6.50 0.92 -9.47
CA PRO A 107 7.87 1.40 -9.60
C PRO A 107 8.92 0.46 -9.03
N ASP A 108 8.54 -0.38 -8.06
CA ASP A 108 9.44 -1.33 -7.43
C ASP A 108 9.66 -2.59 -8.30
N MET A 109 8.94 -2.75 -9.42
CA MET A 109 9.18 -3.80 -10.43
C MET A 109 10.25 -3.42 -11.45
N LEU A 110 10.75 -2.17 -11.41
CA LEU A 110 11.83 -1.73 -12.28
C LEU A 110 13.15 -2.40 -11.87
N GLY A 111 13.91 -2.89 -12.85
CA GLY A 111 15.15 -3.66 -12.60
C GLY A 111 16.35 -2.86 -12.07
N SER A 112 16.20 -1.56 -11.75
CA SER A 112 17.30 -0.78 -11.15
C SER A 112 16.83 0.49 -10.46
N TYR A 113 17.64 0.96 -9.51
CA TYR A 113 17.52 2.28 -8.88
C TYR A 113 17.42 3.43 -9.91
N ALA A 114 18.25 3.37 -10.96
CA ALA A 114 18.29 4.39 -12.01
C ALA A 114 16.99 4.42 -12.82
N ALA A 115 16.47 3.24 -13.21
CA ALA A 115 15.21 3.15 -13.94
C ALA A 115 14.04 3.72 -13.12
N ARG A 116 14.01 3.45 -11.81
CA ARG A 116 12.99 4.02 -10.91
C ARG A 116 13.08 5.55 -10.81
N ARG A 117 14.28 6.11 -10.67
CA ARG A 117 14.46 7.58 -10.70
C ARG A 117 14.02 8.19 -12.03
N GLN A 118 14.32 7.53 -13.14
CA GLN A 118 13.88 7.97 -14.46
C GLN A 118 12.35 7.96 -14.61
N LEU A 119 11.67 6.94 -14.07
CA LEU A 119 10.20 6.92 -14.03
C LEU A 119 9.63 8.10 -13.26
N PHE A 120 10.14 8.39 -12.05
CA PHE A 120 9.67 9.53 -11.26
C PHE A 120 9.93 10.87 -11.97
N ALA A 121 11.13 11.06 -12.54
CA ALA A 121 11.43 12.26 -13.33
C ALA A 121 10.53 12.39 -14.58
N ALA A 122 10.13 11.28 -15.19
CA ALA A 122 9.18 11.29 -16.29
C ALA A 122 7.77 11.67 -15.83
N GLN A 123 7.35 11.24 -14.63
CA GLN A 123 6.07 11.64 -14.05
C GLN A 123 6.03 13.14 -13.71
N ASP A 124 7.13 13.70 -13.19
CA ASP A 124 7.23 15.15 -12.94
C ASP A 124 7.12 15.95 -14.25
N ARG A 125 7.75 15.48 -15.32
CA ARG A 125 7.62 16.10 -16.66
C ARG A 125 6.20 15.99 -17.21
N LEU A 126 5.55 14.84 -17.04
CA LEU A 126 4.15 14.64 -17.45
C LEU A 126 3.21 15.56 -16.67
N MET A 127 3.47 15.74 -15.37
CA MET A 127 2.71 16.66 -14.54
C MET A 127 2.86 18.10 -15.05
N ALA A 128 4.09 18.55 -15.30
CA ALA A 128 4.34 19.89 -15.85
C ALA A 128 3.66 20.12 -17.22
N LEU A 129 3.68 19.11 -18.09
CA LEU A 129 2.96 19.16 -19.38
C LEU A 129 1.44 19.24 -19.18
N ALA A 130 0.88 18.46 -18.25
CA ALA A 130 -0.53 18.48 -17.93
C ALA A 130 -0.97 19.83 -17.33
N GLU A 131 -0.17 20.40 -16.45
CA GLU A 131 -0.41 21.71 -15.83
C GLU A 131 -0.37 22.85 -16.86
N ASP A 132 0.63 22.87 -17.75
CA ASP A 132 0.71 23.86 -18.84
C ASP A 132 -0.49 23.75 -19.80
N ALA A 133 -0.87 22.51 -20.16
CA ALA A 133 -2.05 22.26 -21.00
C ALA A 133 -3.35 22.76 -20.34
N LEU A 134 -3.53 22.49 -19.04
CA LEU A 134 -4.67 22.97 -18.26
C LEU A 134 -4.70 24.49 -18.15
N ALA A 135 -3.55 25.13 -17.90
CA ALA A 135 -3.44 26.59 -17.80
C ALA A 135 -3.80 27.28 -19.12
N ARG A 136 -3.45 26.65 -20.26
CA ARG A 136 -3.76 27.15 -21.61
C ARG A 136 -5.17 26.77 -22.08
N GLY A 137 -5.84 25.83 -21.42
CA GLY A 137 -7.12 25.27 -21.87
C GLY A 137 -6.99 24.50 -23.20
N LEU A 138 -5.82 23.93 -23.49
CA LEU A 138 -5.53 23.20 -24.72
C LEU A 138 -5.26 21.72 -24.43
N PRO A 139 -5.59 20.78 -25.33
CA PRO A 139 -5.20 19.39 -25.19
C PRO A 139 -3.68 19.22 -25.39
N LEU A 140 -3.15 18.14 -24.82
CA LEU A 140 -1.84 17.63 -25.23
C LEU A 140 -1.96 16.91 -26.57
N ARG A 141 -0.83 16.69 -27.25
CA ARG A 141 -0.82 15.95 -28.52
C ARG A 141 -0.07 14.64 -28.35
N GLY A 142 -0.68 13.53 -28.73
CA GLY A 142 -0.03 12.22 -28.79
C GLY A 142 0.49 11.95 -30.20
N LEU A 143 1.74 11.54 -30.33
CA LEU A 143 2.27 10.96 -31.57
C LEU A 143 1.95 9.47 -31.58
N ILE A 144 1.18 9.00 -32.55
CA ILE A 144 0.78 7.60 -32.69
C ILE A 144 1.36 6.99 -33.96
N ALA A 145 1.64 5.68 -33.95
CA ALA A 145 1.98 4.94 -35.16
C ALA A 145 0.72 4.34 -35.79
N LEU A 146 0.49 4.60 -37.07
CA LEU A 146 -0.62 4.04 -37.83
C LEU A 146 -0.24 2.68 -38.45
N PRO A 147 -1.22 1.83 -38.79
CA PRO A 147 -0.97 0.51 -39.39
C PRO A 147 -0.23 0.54 -40.73
N ASP A 148 -0.31 1.67 -41.45
CA ASP A 148 0.37 1.92 -42.73
C ASP A 148 1.84 2.36 -42.56
N GLY A 149 2.34 2.40 -41.32
CA GLY A 149 3.71 2.81 -40.98
C GLY A 149 3.90 4.32 -40.90
N GLN A 150 2.85 5.13 -41.10
CA GLN A 150 2.92 6.57 -40.91
C GLN A 150 2.70 6.95 -39.44
N ASN A 151 3.11 8.16 -39.07
CA ASN A 151 2.81 8.71 -37.76
C ASN A 151 1.72 9.78 -37.88
N ALA A 152 0.79 9.78 -36.93
CA ALA A 152 -0.23 10.80 -36.81
C ALA A 152 -0.19 11.49 -35.45
N LEU A 153 -0.73 12.70 -35.39
CA LEU A 153 -0.98 13.41 -34.14
C LEU A 153 -2.44 13.26 -33.75
N VAL A 154 -2.68 12.97 -32.48
CA VAL A 154 -4.03 12.91 -31.89
C VAL A 154 -4.11 13.82 -30.68
N ASP A 155 -5.23 14.50 -30.51
CA ASP A 155 -5.46 15.32 -29.32
C ASP A 155 -5.83 14.46 -28.11
N LEU A 156 -5.11 14.68 -27.01
CA LEU A 156 -5.29 14.03 -25.74
C LEU A 156 -5.83 15.06 -24.72
N PRO A 157 -7.12 15.03 -24.39
CA PRO A 157 -7.70 15.96 -23.44
C PRO A 157 -7.07 15.77 -22.06
N VAL A 158 -6.82 16.89 -21.38
CA VAL A 158 -6.33 16.90 -20.00
C VAL A 158 -7.45 17.38 -19.08
N THR A 159 -7.71 16.64 -18.02
CA THR A 159 -8.66 17.03 -16.98
C THR A 159 -7.93 17.28 -15.67
N ALA A 160 -8.31 18.33 -14.94
CA ALA A 160 -7.70 18.68 -13.65
C ALA A 160 -7.97 17.63 -12.55
N ARG A 161 -8.98 16.78 -12.73
CA ARG A 161 -9.35 15.72 -11.79
C ARG A 161 -9.60 14.42 -12.55
N MET A 162 -9.25 13.31 -11.93
CA MET A 162 -9.49 11.97 -12.46
C MET A 162 -10.99 11.65 -12.33
N PRO A 163 -11.70 11.38 -13.44
CA PRO A 163 -13.10 10.99 -13.36
C PRO A 163 -13.25 9.62 -12.69
N ALA A 164 -14.11 9.49 -11.68
CA ALA A 164 -14.32 8.23 -10.96
C ALA A 164 -14.69 7.05 -11.90
N ARG A 165 -15.49 7.33 -12.94
CA ARG A 165 -15.88 6.35 -13.97
C ARG A 165 -14.74 5.89 -14.88
N ALA A 166 -13.62 6.63 -14.92
CA ALA A 166 -12.45 6.30 -15.71
C ALA A 166 -11.42 5.48 -14.91
N LEU A 167 -11.65 5.25 -13.60
CA LEU A 167 -10.77 4.42 -12.79
C LEU A 167 -10.91 2.95 -13.22
N PRO A 168 -9.79 2.23 -13.38
CA PRO A 168 -9.82 0.83 -13.78
C PRO A 168 -10.48 -0.05 -12.72
N ALA A 169 -11.06 -1.18 -13.13
CA ALA A 169 -11.68 -2.13 -12.21
C ALA A 169 -10.74 -2.58 -11.09
N GLY A 170 -9.43 -2.73 -11.40
CA GLY A 170 -8.40 -3.09 -10.42
C GLY A 170 -8.32 -2.14 -9.23
N PHE A 171 -8.55 -0.83 -9.43
CA PHE A 171 -8.58 0.16 -8.34
C PHE A 171 -9.67 -0.17 -7.32
N TRP A 172 -10.89 -0.45 -7.81
CA TRP A 172 -12.04 -0.73 -6.96
C TRP A 172 -11.89 -2.05 -6.21
N VAL A 173 -11.31 -3.06 -6.86
CA VAL A 173 -10.99 -4.34 -6.22
C VAL A 173 -9.98 -4.13 -5.09
N GLN A 174 -8.88 -3.40 -5.33
CA GLN A 174 -7.87 -3.14 -4.31
C GLN A 174 -8.44 -2.32 -3.13
N LEU A 175 -9.22 -1.27 -3.41
CA LEU A 175 -9.86 -0.45 -2.38
C LEU A 175 -10.89 -1.25 -1.57
N GLY A 176 -11.73 -2.04 -2.22
CA GLY A 176 -12.75 -2.87 -1.57
C GLY A 176 -12.14 -3.99 -0.72
N CYS A 177 -11.20 -4.75 -1.28
CA CYS A 177 -10.50 -5.81 -0.55
C CYS A 177 -9.72 -5.25 0.64
N GLY A 178 -8.99 -4.15 0.46
CA GLY A 178 -8.27 -3.49 1.56
C GLY A 178 -9.22 -3.02 2.67
N ALA A 179 -10.38 -2.45 2.32
CA ALA A 179 -11.38 -2.02 3.29
C ALA A 179 -11.94 -3.19 4.12
N VAL A 180 -12.26 -4.32 3.47
CA VAL A 180 -12.74 -5.53 4.15
C VAL A 180 -11.67 -6.10 5.07
N ILE A 181 -10.42 -6.23 4.60
CA ILE A 181 -9.31 -6.73 5.40
C ILE A 181 -9.09 -5.85 6.63
N LEU A 182 -9.11 -4.53 6.46
CA LEU A 182 -8.91 -3.59 7.56
C LEU A 182 -10.07 -3.63 8.57
N ALA A 183 -11.31 -3.75 8.10
CA ALA A 183 -12.48 -3.91 8.96
C ALA A 183 -12.42 -5.21 9.78
N VAL A 184 -11.98 -6.32 9.18
CA VAL A 184 -11.75 -7.58 9.89
C VAL A 184 -10.66 -7.38 10.96
N ALA A 185 -9.53 -6.78 10.62
CA ALA A 185 -8.47 -6.49 11.59
C ALA A 185 -8.97 -5.60 12.75
N ALA A 186 -9.78 -4.58 12.44
CA ALA A 186 -10.42 -3.70 13.41
C ALA A 186 -11.35 -4.46 14.37
N CYS A 187 -12.18 -5.39 13.85
CA CYS A 187 -13.02 -6.27 14.67
C CYS A 187 -12.17 -7.07 15.68
N PHE A 188 -11.07 -7.67 15.22
CA PHE A 188 -10.18 -8.43 16.10
C PHE A 188 -9.54 -7.56 17.20
N VAL A 189 -9.15 -6.33 16.88
CA VAL A 189 -8.62 -5.37 17.88
C VAL A 189 -9.70 -4.95 18.88
N ALA A 190 -10.91 -4.62 18.40
CA ALA A 190 -12.00 -4.14 19.25
C ALA A 190 -12.51 -5.21 20.23
N LEU A 191 -12.63 -6.45 19.76
CA LEU A 191 -13.06 -7.60 20.56
C LEU A 191 -12.00 -8.06 21.55
N ARG A 192 -10.70 -7.89 21.23
CA ARG A 192 -9.58 -8.24 22.11
C ARG A 192 -9.66 -7.53 23.45
N ALA A 193 -9.96 -6.24 23.47
CA ALA A 193 -9.89 -5.44 24.69
C ALA A 193 -11.19 -5.50 25.53
N GLY A 194 -12.13 -6.38 25.18
CA GLY A 194 -13.24 -6.82 26.06
C GLY A 194 -12.88 -8.02 26.93
N GLN A 195 -11.67 -8.60 26.78
CA GLN A 195 -11.19 -9.76 27.53
C GLN A 195 -10.62 -9.38 28.91
N SER A 196 -11.32 -8.52 29.66
CA SER A 196 -11.04 -8.22 31.07
C SER A 196 -11.27 -9.44 32.01
N THR A 197 -11.47 -10.63 31.44
CA THR A 197 -11.82 -11.90 32.12
C THR A 197 -10.61 -12.79 32.44
N GLY A 198 -9.38 -12.25 32.42
CA GLY A 198 -8.18 -13.00 32.82
C GLY A 198 -7.78 -14.14 31.87
N ARG A 199 -8.43 -14.27 30.70
CA ARG A 199 -8.02 -15.26 29.69
C ARG A 199 -6.73 -14.79 28.97
N PRO A 200 -5.74 -15.68 28.78
CA PRO A 200 -4.56 -15.36 27.98
C PRO A 200 -4.97 -14.94 26.57
N THR A 201 -4.39 -13.86 26.07
CA THR A 201 -4.59 -13.45 24.68
C THR A 201 -4.08 -14.56 23.76
N PRO A 202 -4.84 -15.01 22.76
CA PRO A 202 -4.37 -16.05 21.85
C PRO A 202 -3.05 -15.61 21.22
N GLU A 203 -2.03 -16.46 21.38
CA GLU A 203 -0.70 -16.20 20.83
C GLU A 203 -0.83 -16.02 19.31
N GLY A 204 -0.16 -15.03 18.72
CA GLY A 204 -0.21 -14.74 17.29
C GLY A 204 -1.29 -13.74 16.82
N LEU A 205 -2.28 -13.37 17.64
CA LEU A 205 -3.29 -12.37 17.26
C LEU A 205 -2.68 -11.02 16.82
N GLY A 206 -1.61 -10.59 17.48
CA GLY A 206 -0.89 -9.38 17.08
C GLY A 206 -0.28 -9.49 15.66
N GLY A 207 0.22 -10.67 15.29
CA GLY A 207 0.71 -10.94 13.94
C GLY A 207 -0.41 -10.89 12.91
N PHE A 208 -1.58 -11.45 13.22
CA PHE A 208 -2.76 -11.39 12.35
C PHE A 208 -3.24 -9.95 12.10
N VAL A 209 -3.33 -9.13 13.15
CA VAL A 209 -3.71 -7.71 13.02
C VAL A 209 -2.68 -6.92 12.23
N LEU A 210 -1.39 -7.12 12.48
CA LEU A 210 -0.32 -6.50 11.71
C LEU A 210 -0.35 -6.92 10.24
N ALA A 211 -0.65 -8.19 9.98
CA ALA A 211 -0.82 -8.69 8.62
C ALA A 211 -1.99 -8.02 7.90
N GLY A 212 -3.16 -7.94 8.55
CA GLY A 212 -4.33 -7.27 7.98
C GLY A 212 -4.06 -5.78 7.70
N LEU A 213 -3.42 -5.07 8.62
CA LEU A 213 -3.03 -3.67 8.41
C LEU A 213 -2.04 -3.54 7.24
N GLY A 214 -1.02 -4.40 7.21
CA GLY A 214 -0.04 -4.48 6.12
C GLY A 214 -0.71 -4.64 4.75
N ALA A 215 -1.54 -5.68 4.62
CA ALA A 215 -2.23 -5.98 3.37
C ALA A 215 -3.18 -4.86 2.93
N ALA A 216 -3.94 -4.26 3.86
CA ALA A 216 -4.89 -3.20 3.53
C ALA A 216 -4.21 -1.92 3.03
N VAL A 217 -3.18 -1.44 3.75
CA VAL A 217 -2.47 -0.20 3.36
C VAL A 217 -1.64 -0.41 2.09
N SER A 218 -1.04 -1.60 1.92
CA SER A 218 -0.42 -1.98 0.66
C SER A 218 -1.42 -1.93 -0.49
N ALA A 219 -2.60 -2.55 -0.36
CA ALA A 219 -3.64 -2.50 -1.40
C ALA A 219 -4.10 -1.07 -1.73
N PHE A 220 -4.30 -0.21 -0.72
CA PHE A 220 -4.69 1.19 -0.96
C PHE A 220 -3.63 1.97 -1.74
N THR A 221 -2.36 1.82 -1.34
CA THR A 221 -1.25 2.55 -1.95
C THR A 221 -0.89 2.01 -3.34
N ALA A 222 -0.96 0.70 -3.54
CA ALA A 222 -0.91 0.07 -4.86
C ALA A 222 -2.02 0.59 -5.78
N GLY A 223 -3.23 0.76 -5.25
CA GLY A 223 -4.37 1.23 -6.02
C GLY A 223 -4.15 2.66 -6.52
N LEU A 224 -3.53 3.51 -5.72
CA LEU A 224 -3.20 4.89 -6.11
C LEU A 224 -2.33 4.92 -7.36
N TYR A 225 -1.15 4.29 -7.34
CA TYR A 225 -0.19 4.42 -8.43
C TYR A 225 -0.51 3.52 -9.63
N SER A 226 -1.16 2.36 -9.44
CA SER A 226 -1.53 1.45 -10.55
C SER A 226 -2.68 2.02 -11.38
N SER A 227 -3.53 2.85 -10.77
CA SER A 227 -4.64 3.52 -11.46
C SER A 227 -4.27 4.87 -12.08
N ARG A 228 -2.98 5.23 -12.14
CA ARG A 228 -2.51 6.55 -12.59
C ARG A 228 -2.85 6.86 -14.06
N GLY A 229 -2.98 5.85 -14.90
CA GLY A 229 -3.00 6.05 -16.35
C GLY A 229 -1.63 6.52 -16.82
N LEU A 230 -1.53 7.74 -17.34
CA LEU A 230 -0.26 8.33 -17.78
C LEU A 230 0.45 9.16 -16.71
N VAL A 231 -0.32 9.96 -15.96
CA VAL A 231 0.20 11.04 -15.12
C VAL A 231 -0.27 10.88 -13.68
N MET A 232 0.67 11.11 -12.77
CA MET A 232 0.45 11.27 -11.35
C MET A 232 1.56 12.15 -10.79
N ASP A 233 1.26 12.89 -9.73
CA ASP A 233 2.27 13.65 -9.00
C ASP A 233 3.41 12.72 -8.56
N GLY A 234 4.65 13.07 -8.93
CA GLY A 234 5.82 12.23 -8.70
C GLY A 234 6.09 12.01 -7.21
N GLY A 235 5.84 13.02 -6.37
CA GLY A 235 5.95 12.91 -4.91
C GLY A 235 4.92 11.94 -4.32
N THR A 236 3.67 12.04 -4.75
CA THR A 236 2.57 11.15 -4.35
C THR A 236 2.86 9.72 -4.79
N MET A 237 3.35 9.52 -6.02
CA MET A 237 3.70 8.20 -6.53
C MET A 237 4.88 7.58 -5.76
N GLN A 238 5.91 8.37 -5.44
CA GLN A 238 7.03 7.95 -4.60
C GLN A 238 6.57 7.53 -3.20
N LEU A 239 5.75 8.35 -2.54
CA LEU A 239 5.22 8.05 -1.22
C LEU A 239 4.33 6.80 -1.24
N ALA A 240 3.44 6.68 -2.23
CA ALA A 240 2.58 5.52 -2.38
C ALA A 240 3.39 4.23 -2.62
N SER A 241 4.41 4.25 -3.49
CA SER A 241 5.32 3.12 -3.68
C SER A 241 6.08 2.79 -2.38
N ALA A 242 6.60 3.80 -1.68
CA ALA A 242 7.28 3.63 -0.40
C ALA A 242 6.41 2.90 0.63
N LEU A 243 5.21 3.41 0.85
CA LEU A 243 4.23 2.82 1.75
C LEU A 243 3.81 1.42 1.29
N ASN A 244 3.58 1.21 0.00
CA ASN A 244 3.21 -0.11 -0.51
C ASN A 244 4.25 -1.16 -0.13
N HIS A 245 5.53 -0.90 -0.40
CA HIS A 245 6.60 -1.83 -0.04
C HIS A 245 6.70 -2.06 1.47
N ILE A 246 6.68 -0.99 2.28
CA ILE A 246 6.76 -1.10 3.75
C ILE A 246 5.62 -1.98 4.27
N PHE A 247 4.40 -1.73 3.82
CA PHE A 247 3.21 -2.43 4.32
C PHE A 247 3.05 -3.83 3.71
N THR A 248 3.57 -4.08 2.51
CA THR A 248 3.71 -5.44 1.95
C THR A 248 4.65 -6.28 2.82
N LEU A 249 5.78 -5.73 3.24
CA LEU A 249 6.69 -6.45 4.14
C LEU A 249 6.15 -6.51 5.57
N LEU A 250 5.41 -5.50 6.03
CA LEU A 250 4.67 -5.58 7.30
C LEU A 250 3.64 -6.72 7.28
N PHE A 251 2.99 -6.95 6.14
CA PHE A 251 2.13 -8.12 5.96
C PHE A 251 2.91 -9.41 6.18
N GLY A 252 4.04 -9.61 5.48
CA GLY A 252 4.87 -10.80 5.65
C GLY A 252 5.43 -10.95 7.08
N VAL A 253 5.83 -9.86 7.73
CA VAL A 253 6.24 -9.83 9.15
C VAL A 253 5.08 -10.23 10.08
N GLY A 254 3.87 -9.73 9.83
CA GLY A 254 2.67 -10.11 10.57
C GLY A 254 2.36 -11.60 10.43
N MET A 255 2.47 -12.13 9.21
CA MET A 255 2.24 -13.54 8.90
C MET A 255 3.29 -14.46 9.52
N THR A 256 4.57 -14.10 9.45
CA THR A 256 5.63 -14.84 10.13
C THR A 256 5.47 -14.78 11.65
N ALA A 257 5.13 -13.62 12.22
CA ALA A 257 4.83 -13.49 13.65
C ALA A 257 3.63 -14.33 14.09
N LEU A 258 2.59 -14.42 13.25
CA LEU A 258 1.43 -15.27 13.46
C LEU A 258 1.86 -16.73 13.52
N PHE A 259 2.47 -17.27 12.47
CA PHE A 259 2.83 -18.69 12.43
C PHE A 259 4.03 -19.07 13.29
N ALA A 260 4.85 -18.11 13.73
CA ALA A 260 5.88 -18.36 14.73
C ALA A 260 5.30 -18.65 16.11
N ARG A 261 4.07 -18.18 16.38
CA ARG A 261 3.44 -18.25 17.70
C ARG A 261 2.07 -18.92 17.76
N TYR A 262 1.41 -19.12 16.63
CA TYR A 262 0.09 -19.71 16.52
C TYR A 262 0.07 -20.83 15.46
N PRO A 263 -0.57 -21.98 15.74
CA PRO A 263 -1.33 -22.31 16.96
C PRO A 263 -0.48 -22.54 18.22
N ARG A 264 0.81 -22.86 18.05
CA ARG A 264 1.76 -23.06 19.15
C ARG A 264 2.95 -22.10 19.09
N PRO A 265 3.56 -21.75 20.23
CA PRO A 265 4.79 -20.97 20.27
C PRO A 265 5.99 -21.78 19.80
N LEU A 266 6.31 -21.72 18.51
CA LEU A 266 7.52 -22.34 17.95
C LEU A 266 8.77 -21.51 18.26
N LEU A 267 8.63 -20.17 18.17
CA LEU A 267 9.72 -19.24 18.40
C LEU A 267 9.40 -18.30 19.57
N GLY A 268 10.42 -18.03 20.39
CA GLY A 268 10.33 -17.01 21.42
C GLY A 268 10.13 -15.61 20.83
N ARG A 269 9.41 -14.74 21.56
CA ARG A 269 9.08 -13.37 21.11
C ARG A 269 10.30 -12.56 20.65
N ARG A 270 11.46 -12.73 21.30
CA ARG A 270 12.72 -12.07 20.92
C ARG A 270 13.15 -12.35 19.48
N TRP A 271 12.93 -13.58 19.00
CA TRP A 271 13.31 -13.99 17.64
C TRP A 271 12.33 -13.45 16.60
N VAL A 272 11.04 -13.37 16.96
CA VAL A 272 10.03 -12.70 16.12
C VAL A 272 10.37 -11.22 15.94
N VAL A 273 10.72 -10.54 17.04
CA VAL A 273 11.13 -9.13 16.99
C VAL A 273 12.44 -8.94 16.23
N ALA A 274 13.43 -9.81 16.43
CA ALA A 274 14.70 -9.77 15.68
C ALA A 274 14.48 -9.96 14.17
N GLY A 275 13.62 -10.91 13.77
CA GLY A 275 13.24 -11.12 12.38
C GLY A 275 12.54 -9.89 11.77
N ALA A 276 11.59 -9.29 12.51
CA ALA A 276 10.96 -8.04 12.09
C ALA A 276 11.97 -6.89 11.94
N GLY A 277 12.94 -6.78 12.86
CA GLY A 277 14.02 -5.81 12.80
C GLY A 277 14.91 -6.00 11.57
N LEU A 278 15.24 -7.24 11.21
CA LEU A 278 16.02 -7.55 10.01
C LEU A 278 15.29 -7.11 8.73
N VAL A 279 13.98 -7.36 8.64
CA VAL A 279 13.16 -6.91 7.51
C VAL A 279 13.11 -5.38 7.45
N ALA A 280 12.98 -4.70 8.59
CA ALA A 280 13.00 -3.23 8.64
C ALA A 280 14.36 -2.65 8.19
N LEU A 281 15.48 -3.27 8.57
CA LEU A 281 16.81 -2.89 8.10
C LEU A 281 16.94 -3.08 6.59
N GLN A 282 16.37 -4.16 6.05
CA GLN A 282 16.39 -4.43 4.62
C GLN A 282 15.56 -3.41 3.82
N VAL A 283 14.37 -3.04 4.33
CA VAL A 283 13.58 -1.92 3.77
C VAL A 283 14.41 -0.64 3.71
N LEU A 284 15.09 -0.32 4.81
CA LEU A 284 15.91 0.88 4.90
C LEU A 284 17.08 0.82 3.90
N ALA A 285 17.75 -0.33 3.80
CA ALA A 285 18.82 -0.55 2.84
C ALA A 285 18.36 -0.37 1.39
N TYR A 286 17.18 -0.89 1.03
CA TYR A 286 16.62 -0.70 -0.31
C TYR A 286 16.22 0.76 -0.56
N ARG A 287 15.51 1.40 0.38
CA ARG A 287 14.98 2.77 0.21
C ARG A 287 16.06 3.84 0.23
N LEU A 288 17.14 3.61 0.97
CA LEU A 288 18.32 4.49 0.98
C LEU A 288 19.38 4.08 -0.07
N GLU A 289 19.08 3.07 -0.90
CA GLU A 289 19.95 2.57 -1.97
C GLU A 289 21.36 2.16 -1.46
N LEU A 290 21.44 1.60 -0.26
CA LEU A 290 22.71 1.25 0.41
C LEU A 290 23.33 -0.06 -0.09
N LEU A 291 22.54 -0.90 -0.76
CA LEU A 291 22.97 -2.19 -1.30
C LEU A 291 22.62 -2.30 -2.79
N PRO A 292 23.29 -3.18 -3.56
CA PRO A 292 22.94 -3.45 -4.95
C PRO A 292 21.48 -3.89 -5.09
N HIS A 293 20.80 -3.35 -6.10
CA HIS A 293 19.37 -3.55 -6.35
C HIS A 293 18.99 -5.05 -6.36
N ASP A 294 19.80 -5.86 -7.04
CA ASP A 294 19.52 -7.28 -7.28
C ASP A 294 19.65 -8.15 -6.03
N LEU A 295 20.13 -7.61 -4.91
CA LEU A 295 20.24 -8.34 -3.64
C LEU A 295 19.10 -8.01 -2.67
N VAL A 296 18.54 -6.80 -2.77
CA VAL A 296 17.56 -6.26 -1.82
C VAL A 296 16.28 -5.79 -2.50
N SER A 297 16.02 -6.25 -3.72
CA SER A 297 14.81 -5.90 -4.44
C SER A 297 13.58 -6.36 -3.65
N PRO A 298 12.46 -5.62 -3.71
CA PRO A 298 11.26 -5.97 -2.95
C PRO A 298 10.74 -7.38 -3.25
N GLN A 299 10.93 -7.87 -4.48
CA GLN A 299 10.53 -9.23 -4.90
C GLN A 299 11.32 -10.30 -4.15
N ILE A 300 12.63 -10.11 -3.97
CA ILE A 300 13.47 -11.03 -3.19
C ILE A 300 13.02 -11.05 -1.73
N SER A 301 12.74 -9.86 -1.16
CA SER A 301 12.25 -9.72 0.20
C SER A 301 10.93 -10.45 0.44
N VAL A 302 9.98 -10.26 -0.48
CA VAL A 302 8.68 -10.93 -0.45
C VAL A 302 8.85 -12.45 -0.59
N ALA A 303 9.69 -12.91 -1.53
CA ALA A 303 9.95 -14.33 -1.72
C ALA A 303 10.58 -14.98 -0.47
N LEU A 304 11.56 -14.34 0.15
CA LEU A 304 12.18 -14.82 1.38
C LEU A 304 11.19 -14.90 2.55
N LEU A 305 10.33 -13.89 2.71
CA LEU A 305 9.27 -13.92 3.72
C LEU A 305 8.26 -15.03 3.43
N PHE A 306 7.89 -15.24 2.17
CA PHE A 306 6.96 -16.30 1.78
C PHE A 306 7.54 -17.69 2.08
N VAL A 307 8.82 -17.92 1.76
CA VAL A 307 9.54 -19.15 2.15
C VAL A 307 9.56 -19.33 3.67
N ALA A 308 9.80 -18.27 4.45
CA ALA A 308 9.75 -18.32 5.90
C ALA A 308 8.35 -18.67 6.43
N ILE A 309 7.29 -18.11 5.84
CA ILE A 309 5.90 -18.44 6.17
C ILE A 309 5.62 -19.92 5.89
N ILE A 310 5.99 -20.44 4.72
CA ILE A 310 5.84 -21.87 4.38
C ILE A 310 6.58 -22.74 5.40
N ALA A 311 7.83 -22.41 5.71
CA ALA A 311 8.63 -23.17 6.69
C ALA A 311 7.96 -23.20 8.07
N LEU A 312 7.40 -22.06 8.53
CA LEU A 312 6.66 -21.97 9.79
C LEU A 312 5.35 -22.75 9.74
N VAL A 313 4.60 -22.72 8.64
CA VAL A 313 3.37 -23.53 8.47
C VAL A 313 3.69 -25.03 8.54
N VAL A 314 4.77 -25.47 7.87
CA VAL A 314 5.25 -26.86 7.93
C VAL A 314 5.69 -27.24 9.35
N ALA A 315 6.42 -26.36 10.03
CA ALA A 315 6.83 -26.57 11.42
C ALA A 315 5.60 -26.66 12.36
N GLN A 316 4.59 -25.80 12.17
CA GLN A 316 3.33 -25.85 12.91
C GLN A 316 2.58 -27.16 12.65
N HIS A 317 2.60 -27.67 11.41
CA HIS A 317 1.95 -28.95 11.09
C HIS A 317 2.58 -30.10 11.88
N ARG A 318 3.89 -30.06 12.10
CA ARG A 318 4.61 -31.05 12.92
C ARG A 318 4.31 -30.88 14.40
N ALA A 319 4.29 -29.64 14.89
CA ALA A 319 4.05 -29.32 16.30
C ALA A 319 2.59 -29.59 16.76
N THR A 320 1.63 -29.58 15.84
CA THR A 320 0.20 -29.79 16.13
C THR A 320 -0.26 -31.25 15.98
N ARG A 321 0.64 -32.22 15.74
CA ARG A 321 0.31 -33.64 15.49
C ARG A 321 -0.56 -34.29 16.58
N GLY A 322 -0.39 -33.90 17.84
CA GLY A 322 -1.17 -34.43 18.97
C GLY A 322 -2.44 -33.65 19.32
N HIS A 323 -2.77 -32.58 18.57
CA HIS A 323 -3.82 -31.63 18.96
C HIS A 323 -4.78 -31.35 17.78
N PRO A 324 -5.92 -32.05 17.71
CA PRO A 324 -6.82 -31.98 16.56
C PRO A 324 -7.43 -30.59 16.33
N ALA A 325 -7.75 -29.86 17.40
CA ALA A 325 -8.28 -28.49 17.32
C ALA A 325 -7.28 -27.52 16.68
N ASP A 326 -6.02 -27.53 17.15
CA ASP A 326 -4.95 -26.70 16.60
C ASP A 326 -4.68 -27.02 15.13
N ARG A 327 -4.77 -28.31 14.76
CA ARG A 327 -4.58 -28.77 13.39
C ARG A 327 -5.71 -28.32 12.46
N ALA A 328 -6.95 -28.26 12.96
CA ALA A 328 -8.08 -27.71 12.20
C ALA A 328 -7.88 -26.21 11.93
N ALA A 329 -7.49 -25.44 12.95
CA ALA A 329 -7.18 -24.01 12.80
C ALA A 329 -6.02 -23.78 11.81
N LEU A 330 -4.94 -24.55 11.93
CA LEU A 330 -3.79 -24.45 11.02
C LEU A 330 -4.17 -24.79 9.57
N ARG A 331 -5.00 -25.82 9.35
CA ARG A 331 -5.42 -26.19 7.99
C ARG A 331 -6.22 -25.08 7.33
N TRP A 332 -7.20 -24.53 8.02
CA TRP A 332 -8.02 -23.44 7.49
C TRP A 332 -7.17 -22.19 7.23
N LEU A 333 -6.45 -21.73 8.26
CA LEU A 333 -5.63 -20.52 8.18
C LEU A 333 -4.52 -20.70 7.14
N GLY A 334 -3.70 -21.74 7.29
CA GLY A 334 -2.58 -22.05 6.40
C GLY A 334 -3.01 -22.22 4.94
N LEU A 335 -4.08 -22.95 4.66
CA LEU A 335 -4.58 -23.12 3.29
C LEU A 335 -5.06 -21.80 2.69
N SER A 336 -5.80 -21.00 3.46
CA SER A 336 -6.31 -19.69 3.00
C SER A 336 -5.17 -18.75 2.63
N ILE A 337 -4.09 -18.76 3.40
CA ILE A 337 -2.92 -17.91 3.16
C ILE A 337 -2.09 -18.43 2.00
N LEU A 338 -1.81 -19.74 1.93
CA LEU A 338 -1.02 -20.30 0.84
C LEU A 338 -1.72 -20.15 -0.51
N LEU A 339 -3.05 -20.34 -0.56
CA LEU A 339 -3.82 -20.09 -1.78
C LEU A 339 -3.93 -18.59 -2.08
N GLY A 340 -4.22 -17.76 -1.07
CA GLY A 340 -4.39 -16.32 -1.27
C GLY A 340 -3.10 -15.61 -1.68
N SER A 341 -2.02 -15.80 -0.92
CA SER A 341 -0.73 -15.14 -1.15
C SER A 341 0.16 -15.86 -2.17
N GLY A 342 0.05 -17.19 -2.30
CA GLY A 342 0.87 -17.95 -3.26
C GLY A 342 0.47 -17.80 -4.71
N VAL A 343 -0.72 -17.28 -5.02
CA VAL A 343 -1.10 -16.92 -6.40
C VAL A 343 -0.46 -15.60 -6.85
N PHE A 344 -0.01 -14.76 -5.90
CA PHE A 344 0.60 -13.45 -6.16
C PHE A 344 2.13 -13.48 -6.22
N VAL A 345 2.78 -14.53 -5.68
CA VAL A 345 4.25 -14.69 -5.62
C VAL A 345 4.69 -15.70 -6.68
#